data_AF-A0A7S3RNY6-F1
#
_entry.id   AF-A0A7S3RNY6-F1
#
_cell.length_a   1.000
_cell.length_b   1.000
_cell.length_c   1.000
_cell.angle_alpha   90.00
_cell.angle_beta   90.00
_cell.angle_gamma   90.00
#
_symmetry.space_group_name_H-M   'P 1'
#
loop_
_entity.id
_entity.type
_entity.pdbx_description
1 polymer ?
#
loop_
_entity_poly.entity_id
_entity_poly.type
_entity_poly.pdbx_seq_one_letter_code
_entity_poly.pdbx_strand_id
1 'polypeptide(L)'
;LYEDGGMSVGWHSDDERLFQGKFRDIIIISLSLGVKRKFELRVNFPEEGERELSRVMLGNGDLMTMEGMLQKHFQHRVPKENNIEGPRINLTWRWVVKHAPRCPAGRARDPGLPRSFLTTPKPLPP
;
A
#
# COMPACT_ATOMS: atom_id res chain seq x y z
N LEU A 1 -9.48 8.47 3.26
CA LEU A 1 -10.90 8.36 3.62
C LEU A 1 -11.71 8.49 2.34
N TYR A 2 -12.70 7.64 2.13
CA TYR A 2 -13.73 7.82 1.11
C TYR A 2 -14.97 8.26 1.86
N GLU A 3 -15.48 9.48 1.62
CA GLU A 3 -16.67 9.99 2.32
C GLU A 3 -17.96 9.37 1.75
N ASP A 4 -17.94 9.04 0.46
CA ASP A 4 -19.06 8.45 -0.27
C ASP A 4 -18.58 7.58 -1.47
N GLY A 5 -19.54 7.10 -2.26
CA GLY A 5 -19.32 6.38 -3.52
C GLY A 5 -18.68 7.19 -4.65
N GLY A 6 -18.69 8.53 -4.56
CA GLY A 6 -18.13 9.44 -5.56
C GLY A 6 -16.61 9.54 -5.51
N MET A 7 -16.01 9.22 -4.36
CA MET A 7 -14.55 9.12 -4.20
C MET A 7 -14.01 7.79 -4.73
N SER A 8 -12.84 7.84 -5.38
CA SER A 8 -12.20 6.69 -6.01
C SER A 8 -10.69 6.81 -5.98
N VAL A 9 -10.00 5.68 -6.11
CA VAL A 9 -8.59 5.64 -6.47
C VAL A 9 -8.49 4.96 -7.83
N GLY A 10 -7.77 5.57 -8.76
CA GLY A 10 -7.59 5.05 -10.11
C GLY A 10 -6.75 3.77 -10.15
N TRP A 11 -6.55 3.24 -11.35
CA TRP A 11 -5.66 2.09 -11.55
C TRP A 11 -4.22 2.45 -11.15
N HIS A 12 -3.67 1.68 -10.23
CA HIS A 12 -2.29 1.83 -9.75
C HIS A 12 -1.75 0.51 -9.22
N SER A 13 -0.45 0.46 -9.01
CA SER A 13 0.22 -0.59 -8.23
C SER A 13 1.00 0.10 -7.13
N ASP A 14 1.14 -0.55 -5.97
CA ASP A 14 1.99 -0.06 -4.88
C ASP A 14 3.47 -0.35 -5.20
N ASP A 15 4.01 0.35 -6.20
CA ASP A 15 5.29 0.08 -6.84
C ASP A 15 6.41 1.04 -6.42
N GLU A 16 6.20 1.81 -5.35
CA GLU A 16 7.17 2.77 -4.88
C GLU A 16 8.49 2.08 -4.52
N ARG A 17 9.59 2.77 -4.86
CA ARG A 17 10.95 2.25 -4.62
C ARG A 17 11.20 1.89 -3.16
N LEU A 18 10.48 2.48 -2.20
CA LEU A 18 10.59 2.20 -0.77
C LEU A 18 10.19 0.76 -0.42
N PHE A 19 9.22 0.19 -1.15
CA PHE A 19 8.67 -1.14 -0.90
C PHE A 19 9.33 -2.20 -1.79
N GLN A 20 9.95 -1.81 -2.90
CA GLN A 20 10.61 -2.72 -3.86
C GLN A 20 9.66 -3.76 -4.49
N GLY A 21 8.34 -3.54 -4.49
CA GLY A 21 7.33 -4.50 -4.99
C GLY A 21 7.43 -4.85 -6.48
N LYS A 22 8.19 -4.08 -7.28
CA LYS A 22 8.54 -4.41 -8.67
C LYS A 22 9.65 -5.44 -8.82
N PHE A 23 10.48 -5.62 -7.79
CA PHE A 23 11.73 -6.37 -7.87
C PHE A 23 11.76 -7.60 -6.94
N ARG A 24 10.82 -7.71 -6.00
CA ARG A 24 10.73 -8.83 -5.07
C ARG A 24 9.31 -9.01 -4.54
N ASP A 25 9.08 -10.18 -3.98
CA ASP A 25 7.87 -10.49 -3.25
C ASP A 25 7.71 -9.55 -2.05
N ILE A 26 6.50 -9.02 -1.91
CA ILE A 26 6.10 -8.20 -0.77
C ILE A 26 4.72 -8.64 -0.29
N ILE A 27 4.45 -8.35 0.98
CA ILE A 27 3.13 -8.53 1.57
C ILE A 27 2.59 -7.13 1.89
N ILE A 28 1.41 -6.84 1.39
CA ILE A 28 0.64 -5.65 1.76
C ILE A 28 -0.63 -6.12 2.43
N ILE A 29 -0.94 -5.54 3.59
CA ILE A 29 -2.15 -5.85 4.35
C ILE A 29 -3.10 -4.67 4.24
N SER A 30 -4.34 -4.91 3.86
CA SER A 30 -5.37 -3.89 3.69
C SER A 30 -6.59 -4.23 4.54
N LEU A 31 -6.90 -3.39 5.54
CA LEU A 31 -8.11 -3.49 6.37
C LEU A 31 -9.14 -2.47 5.91
N SER A 32 -10.36 -2.95 5.65
CA SER A 32 -11.50 -2.12 5.27
C SER A 32 -12.44 -1.90 6.46
N LEU A 33 -12.85 -0.66 6.70
CA LEU A 33 -13.82 -0.28 7.73
C LEU A 33 -14.89 0.63 7.11
N GLY A 34 -16.15 0.48 7.55
CA GLY A 34 -17.29 1.23 7.02
C GLY A 34 -17.96 0.58 5.82
N VAL A 35 -18.47 1.40 4.89
CA VAL A 35 -19.31 0.90 3.78
C VAL A 35 -18.55 -0.05 2.85
N LYS A 36 -19.27 -1.06 2.36
CA LYS A 36 -18.72 -2.05 1.43
C LYS A 36 -18.43 -1.42 0.07
N ARG A 37 -17.24 -1.68 -0.47
CA ARG A 37 -16.80 -1.15 -1.78
C ARG A 37 -16.14 -2.22 -2.64
N LYS A 38 -16.16 -2.00 -3.95
CA LYS A 38 -15.41 -2.82 -4.91
C LYS A 38 -13.91 -2.52 -4.81
N PHE A 39 -13.14 -3.59 -4.78
CA PHE A 39 -11.73 -3.60 -5.09
C PHE A 39 -11.55 -4.37 -6.39
N GLU A 40 -11.02 -3.70 -7.42
CA GLU A 40 -10.83 -4.30 -8.73
C GLU A 40 -9.33 -4.52 -8.99
N LEU A 41 -9.00 -5.64 -9.63
CA LEU A 41 -7.64 -6.03 -10.02
C LEU A 41 -7.61 -6.33 -11.52
N ARG A 42 -6.58 -5.84 -12.23
CA ARG A 42 -6.35 -6.14 -13.65
C ARG A 42 -4.87 -6.38 -13.93
N VAL A 43 -4.56 -7.10 -14.99
CA VAL A 43 -3.18 -7.31 -15.45
C VAL A 43 -2.51 -5.99 -15.82
N ASN A 44 -1.25 -5.83 -15.41
CA ASN A 44 -0.38 -4.71 -15.73
C ASN A 44 0.40 -5.06 -17.01
N PHE A 45 0.28 -4.23 -18.04
CA PHE A 45 0.79 -4.50 -19.40
C PHE A 45 0.15 -5.73 -20.08
N PRO A 46 -1.19 -5.73 -20.24
CA PRO A 46 -1.87 -6.86 -20.87
C PRO A 46 -1.44 -7.06 -22.33
N GLU A 47 -1.32 -8.31 -22.76
CA GLU A 47 -1.18 -8.65 -24.17
C GLU A 47 -2.50 -8.48 -24.93
N GLU A 48 -2.45 -8.55 -26.27
CA GLU A 48 -3.66 -8.40 -27.08
C GLU A 48 -4.69 -9.49 -26.75
N GLY A 49 -5.87 -9.06 -26.30
CA GLY A 49 -6.95 -9.96 -25.87
C GLY A 49 -6.98 -10.24 -24.37
N GLU A 50 -5.94 -9.88 -23.62
CA GLU A 50 -5.90 -10.05 -22.17
C GLU A 50 -6.70 -8.93 -21.47
N ARG A 51 -7.84 -9.28 -20.88
CA ARG A 51 -8.73 -8.33 -20.18
C ARG A 51 -9.18 -8.85 -18.83
N GLU A 52 -8.33 -9.65 -18.18
CA GLU A 52 -8.68 -10.24 -16.90
C GLU A 52 -8.91 -9.14 -15.86
N LEU A 53 -10.15 -9.10 -15.35
CA LEU A 53 -10.62 -8.14 -14.37
C LEU A 53 -11.26 -8.92 -13.22
N SER A 54 -10.52 -9.07 -12.14
CA SER A 54 -11.04 -9.67 -10.91
C SER A 54 -11.66 -8.58 -10.03
N ARG A 55 -12.73 -8.93 -9.32
CA ARG A 55 -13.42 -8.00 -8.41
C ARG A 55 -13.65 -8.67 -7.07
N VAL A 56 -13.35 -7.94 -6.00
CA VAL A 56 -13.58 -8.37 -4.62
C VAL A 56 -14.41 -7.30 -3.92
N MET A 57 -15.46 -7.71 -3.22
CA MET A 57 -16.26 -6.80 -2.40
C MET A 57 -15.69 -6.78 -0.99
N LEU A 58 -15.16 -5.64 -0.55
CA LEU A 58 -14.60 -5.48 0.80
C LEU A 58 -15.55 -4.65 1.66
N GLY A 59 -16.14 -5.29 2.66
CA GLY A 59 -17.00 -4.72 3.69
C GLY A 59 -16.26 -4.32 4.97
N ASN A 60 -17.05 -3.98 5.98
CA ASN A 60 -16.55 -3.60 7.29
C ASN A 60 -15.88 -4.77 8.01
N GLY A 61 -14.60 -4.60 8.39
CA GLY A 61 -13.81 -5.62 9.08
C GLY A 61 -13.05 -6.56 8.14
N ASP A 62 -13.26 -6.45 6.82
CA ASP A 62 -12.59 -7.32 5.87
C ASP A 62 -11.09 -6.99 5.78
N LEU A 63 -10.28 -8.02 5.94
CA LEU A 63 -8.83 -7.99 5.80
C LEU A 63 -8.44 -8.68 4.50
N MET A 64 -7.68 -7.98 3.66
CA MET A 64 -7.16 -8.49 2.39
C MET A 64 -5.65 -8.39 2.37
N THR A 65 -4.96 -9.45 1.94
CA THR A 65 -3.52 -9.42 1.65
C THR A 65 -3.27 -9.38 0.16
N MET A 66 -2.24 -8.64 -0.25
CA MET A 66 -1.68 -8.68 -1.59
C MET A 66 -0.25 -9.17 -1.48
N GLU A 67 0.02 -10.33 -2.05
CA GLU A 67 1.24 -11.10 -1.82
C GLU A 67 1.98 -11.44 -3.12
N GLY A 68 3.22 -11.93 -2.98
CA GLY A 68 4.09 -12.27 -4.10
C GLY A 68 4.42 -11.05 -4.96
N MET A 69 4.41 -11.24 -6.29
CA MET A 69 4.73 -10.21 -7.28
C MET A 69 3.50 -9.44 -7.78
N LEU A 70 2.42 -9.38 -6.99
CA LEU A 70 1.15 -8.73 -7.40
C LEU A 70 1.37 -7.28 -7.87
N GLN A 71 2.20 -6.50 -7.17
CA GLN A 71 2.45 -5.10 -7.54
C GLN A 71 3.28 -4.92 -8.82
N LYS A 72 3.94 -5.98 -9.30
CA LYS A 72 4.63 -5.98 -10.60
C LYS A 72 3.65 -6.28 -11.73
N HIS A 73 2.83 -7.31 -11.55
CA HIS A 73 2.02 -7.90 -12.61
C HIS A 73 0.57 -7.42 -12.66
N PHE A 74 0.08 -6.74 -11.63
CA PHE A 74 -1.30 -6.28 -11.56
C PHE A 74 -1.40 -4.83 -11.09
N GLN A 75 -2.44 -4.16 -11.58
CA GLN A 75 -2.93 -2.89 -11.06
C GLN A 75 -4.25 -3.12 -10.34
N HIS A 76 -4.49 -2.34 -9.30
CA HIS A 76 -5.73 -2.35 -8.57
C HIS A 76 -6.35 -0.96 -8.48
N ARG A 77 -7.65 -0.92 -8.19
CA ARG A 77 -8.39 0.34 -8.00
C ARG A 77 -9.59 0.16 -7.07
N VAL A 78 -10.09 1.29 -6.57
CA VAL A 78 -11.41 1.40 -5.95
C VAL A 78 -12.25 2.32 -6.84
N PRO A 79 -13.16 1.77 -7.68
CA PRO A 79 -13.92 2.57 -8.63
C PRO A 79 -14.96 3.45 -7.93
N LYS A 80 -15.46 4.46 -8.65
CA LYS A 80 -16.68 5.18 -8.25
C LYS A 80 -17.87 4.24 -8.30
N GLU A 81 -18.74 4.33 -7.30
CA GLU A 81 -19.94 3.52 -7.20
C GLU A 81 -21.14 4.43 -6.90
N ASN A 82 -22.16 4.37 -7.74
CA ASN A 82 -23.41 5.06 -7.47
C ASN A 82 -24.12 4.38 -6.29
N ASN A 83 -24.93 5.13 -5.54
CA ASN A 83 -25.74 4.62 -4.44
C ASN A 83 -24.95 4.01 -3.26
N ILE A 84 -23.69 4.42 -3.08
CA ILE A 84 -22.97 4.15 -1.83
C ILE A 84 -23.01 5.41 -0.97
N GLU A 85 -23.87 5.36 0.04
CA GLU A 85 -24.02 6.41 1.04
C GLU A 85 -23.28 5.99 2.31
N GLY A 86 -22.28 6.76 2.69
CA GLY A 86 -21.52 6.58 3.92
C GLY A 86 -20.02 6.36 3.74
N PRO A 87 -19.24 6.60 4.80
CA PRO A 87 -17.78 6.62 4.71
C PRO A 87 -17.16 5.22 4.71
N ARG A 88 -16.01 5.11 4.02
CA ARG A 88 -15.10 3.96 4.09
C ARG A 88 -13.68 4.43 4.42
N ILE A 89 -13.07 3.75 5.38
CA ILE A 89 -11.64 3.89 5.69
C ILE A 89 -10.93 2.61 5.23
N ASN A 90 -9.78 2.79 4.58
CA ASN A 90 -8.88 1.71 4.24
C ASN A 90 -7.53 1.98 4.90
N LEU A 91 -7.08 1.04 5.71
CA LEU A 91 -5.76 1.08 6.34
C LEU A 91 -4.87 0.08 5.60
N THR A 92 -3.78 0.57 5.01
CA THR A 92 -2.86 -0.26 4.24
C THR A 92 -1.49 -0.28 4.91
N TRP A 93 -1.09 -1.43 5.43
CA TRP A 93 0.24 -1.65 5.99
C TRP A 93 1.19 -2.12 4.89
N ARG A 94 2.36 -1.48 4.84
CA ARG A 94 3.44 -1.76 3.89
C ARG A 94 4.77 -1.80 4.64
N TRP A 95 5.70 -2.61 4.14
CA TRP A 95 7.03 -2.77 4.71
C TRP A 95 8.00 -1.91 3.93
N VAL A 96 8.56 -0.89 4.58
CA VAL A 96 9.65 -0.11 4.01
C VAL A 96 10.92 -0.95 4.07
N VAL A 97 11.43 -1.35 2.91
CA VAL A 97 12.66 -2.15 2.78
C VAL A 97 13.83 -1.34 2.23
N LYS A 98 13.55 -0.28 1.48
CA LYS A 98 14.56 0.66 0.99
C LYS A 98 14.40 2.00 1.67
N HIS A 99 15.26 2.27 2.64
CA HIS A 99 15.27 3.52 3.37
C HIS A 99 16.10 4.59 2.64
N ALA A 100 15.74 5.86 2.82
CA ALA A 100 16.61 6.97 2.41
C ALA A 100 17.92 6.96 3.22
N PRO A 101 19.05 7.44 2.65
CA PRO A 101 20.35 7.39 3.33
C PRO A 101 20.39 8.01 4.73
N ARG A 102 19.55 9.02 5.00
CA ARG A 102 19.46 9.70 6.31
C ARG A 102 18.35 9.17 7.22
N CYS A 103 17.63 8.12 6.82
CA CYS A 103 16.51 7.58 7.59
C CYS A 103 17.02 6.91 8.88
N PRO A 104 16.54 7.34 10.07
CA PRO A 104 16.95 6.73 11.34
C PRO A 104 16.69 5.22 11.40
N ALA A 105 15.58 4.75 10.85
CA ALA A 105 15.22 3.33 10.80
C ALA A 105 16.15 2.51 9.89
N GLY A 106 16.69 3.10 8.82
CA GLY A 106 17.67 2.45 7.96
C GLY A 106 19.03 2.28 8.65
N ARG A 107 19.45 3.26 9.45
CA ARG A 107 20.73 3.22 10.19
C ARG A 107 20.77 2.17 11.28
N ALA A 108 19.64 1.89 11.93
CA ALA A 108 19.57 0.89 13.00
C ALA A 108 19.75 -0.56 12.51
N ARG A 109 19.68 -0.79 11.18
CA ARG A 109 19.77 -2.13 10.56
C ARG A 109 21.09 -2.38 9.83
N ASP A 110 22.02 -1.43 9.82
CA ASP A 110 23.33 -1.60 9.21
C ASP A 110 24.29 -2.33 10.18
N PRO A 111 24.67 -3.60 9.93
CA PRO A 111 25.55 -4.35 10.82
C PRO A 111 26.98 -3.78 10.87
N GLY A 112 27.36 -2.93 9.90
CA GLY A 112 28.70 -2.38 9.77
C GLY A 112 28.88 -0.96 10.32
N LEU A 113 27.82 -0.31 10.81
CA LEU A 113 27.93 1.06 11.34
C LEU A 113 28.30 1.01 12.83
N PRO A 114 29.45 1.58 13.26
CA PRO A 114 29.80 1.60 14.68
C PRO A 114 28.72 2.34 15.47
N ARG A 115 28.30 1.75 16.61
CA ARG A 115 27.26 2.27 17.52
C ARG A 115 27.55 3.66 18.11
N SER A 116 28.67 4.30 17.75
CA SER A 116 29.18 5.54 18.34
C SER A 116 28.50 6.83 17.84
N PHE A 117 27.51 6.77 16.95
CA PHE A 117 26.80 7.96 16.46
C PHE A 117 25.38 8.13 17.01
N LEU A 118 25.02 7.42 18.08
CA LEU A 118 23.88 7.79 18.91
C LEU A 118 24.27 8.96 19.82
N THR A 119 24.44 10.15 19.24
CA THR A 119 24.47 11.38 20.04
C THR A 119 23.07 11.58 20.61
N THR A 120 23.00 11.57 21.94
CA THR A 120 21.83 11.94 22.73
C THR A 120 21.24 13.27 22.22
N PRO A 121 19.91 13.42 22.11
CA PRO A 121 19.32 14.72 21.81
C PRO A 121 19.73 15.71 22.91
N LYS A 122 20.39 16.79 22.49
CA LYS A 122 20.78 17.92 23.34
C LYS A 122 19.49 18.50 23.96
N PRO A 123 19.39 18.66 25.29
CA PRO A 123 18.23 19.31 25.88
C PRO A 123 18.15 20.75 25.38
N LEU A 124 16.93 21.17 25.03
CA LEU A 124 16.63 22.55 24.67
C LEU A 124 16.93 23.47 25.88
N PRO A 125 17.49 24.68 25.64
CA PRO A 125 17.70 25.65 26.71
C PRO A 125 16.36 26.14 27.29
N PRO A 126 16.37 26.65 28.54
CA PRO A 126 15.17 27.01 29.30
C PRO A 126 14.34 28.12 28.65
#